data_AF-A0AAE7BLL2-F1
#
_entry.id   AF-A0AAE7BLL2-F1
#
_cell.length_a   1.000
_cell.length_b   1.000
_cell.length_c   1.000
_cell.angle_alpha   90.00
_cell.angle_beta   90.00
_cell.angle_gamma   90.00
#
_symmetry.space_group_name_H-M   'P 1'
#
loop_
_entity.id
_entity.type
_entity.pdbx_description
1 polymer ?
#
loop_
_entity_poly.entity_id
_entity_poly.type
_entity_poly.pdbx_seq_one_letter_code
_entity_poly.pdbx_strand_id
1 'polypeptide(L)'
;MSGAVRYLAEVYGGDGARSLWLGGTVAPTRCLALRWLRGQAVRIADGLDPGPDRAWAPPGALWPTPHSGADAPTQLRSWAGNLGLQEAASRRLADGMPYGFLARDASGWYRLYARPVHIPSAPPPPEEPHRADRARR
;
A
#
# COMPACT_ATOMS: atom_id res chain seq x y z
N MET A 1 -1.91 -6.15 27.97
CA MET A 1 -1.09 -5.24 27.12
C MET A 1 -1.81 -5.07 25.78
N SER A 2 -2.68 -4.07 25.63
CA SER A 2 -3.37 -3.83 24.34
C SER A 2 -2.50 -2.93 23.47
N GLY A 3 -1.90 -3.50 22.43
CA GLY A 3 -1.10 -2.76 21.45
C GLY A 3 -1.99 -1.97 20.50
N ALA A 4 -1.51 -0.83 19.99
CA ALA A 4 -2.23 -0.05 19.00
C ALA A 4 -2.31 -0.80 17.66
N VAL A 5 -3.50 -0.91 17.09
CA VAL A 5 -3.69 -1.43 15.73
C VAL A 5 -3.21 -0.39 14.74
N ARG A 6 -2.29 -0.78 13.86
CA ARG A 6 -1.89 -0.01 12.68
C ARG A 6 -2.20 -0.82 11.43
N TYR A 7 -1.97 -0.21 10.27
CA TYR A 7 -2.27 -0.82 8.98
C TYR A 7 -1.02 -0.83 8.13
N LEU A 8 -0.49 -2.02 7.85
CA LEU A 8 0.58 -2.21 6.89
C LEU A 8 -0.05 -2.21 5.49
N ALA A 9 0.42 -1.33 4.63
CA ALA A 9 0.07 -1.28 3.22
C ALA A 9 1.32 -1.53 2.38
N GLU A 10 1.23 -2.40 1.39
CA GLU A 10 2.35 -2.86 0.56
C GLU A 10 1.90 -2.97 -0.89
N VAL A 11 2.85 -2.73 -1.79
CA VAL A 11 2.63 -2.87 -3.22
C VAL A 11 3.70 -3.76 -3.81
N TYR A 12 3.26 -4.68 -4.65
CA TYR A 12 4.11 -5.63 -5.36
C TYR A 12 3.82 -5.54 -6.84
N GLY A 13 4.84 -5.83 -7.65
CA GLY A 13 4.70 -6.06 -9.08
C GLY A 13 5.44 -7.32 -9.47
N GLY A 14 5.11 -7.90 -10.61
CA GLY A 14 5.79 -9.10 -11.07
C GLY A 14 5.28 -9.58 -12.40
N ASP A 15 5.85 -10.69 -12.83
CA ASP A 15 5.48 -11.42 -14.03
C ASP A 15 5.29 -12.90 -13.68
N GLY A 16 5.30 -13.79 -14.68
CA GLY A 16 5.19 -15.23 -14.47
C GLY A 16 6.41 -15.87 -13.79
N ALA A 17 7.54 -15.17 -13.68
CA ALA A 17 8.81 -15.70 -13.19
C ALA A 17 9.26 -15.03 -11.88
N ARG A 18 8.89 -13.78 -11.62
CA ARG A 18 9.45 -12.95 -10.55
C ARG A 18 8.40 -12.09 -9.87
N SER A 19 8.70 -11.73 -8.62
CA SER A 19 7.94 -10.77 -7.82
C SER A 19 8.89 -9.74 -7.22
N LEU A 20 8.49 -8.49 -7.24
CA LEU A 20 9.24 -7.33 -6.77
C LEU A 20 8.39 -6.53 -5.79
N TRP A 21 9.01 -6.10 -4.69
CA TRP A 21 8.39 -5.17 -3.76
C TRP A 21 8.59 -3.74 -4.29
N LEU A 22 7.49 -3.01 -4.50
CA LEU A 22 7.48 -1.67 -5.09
C LEU A 22 7.32 -0.56 -4.04
N GLY A 23 7.07 -0.92 -2.78
CA GLY A 23 6.97 0.00 -1.67
C GLY A 23 6.00 -0.46 -0.59
N GLY A 24 6.08 0.17 0.57
CA GLY A 24 5.20 -0.10 1.70
C GLY A 24 5.20 1.03 2.72
N THR A 25 4.14 1.11 3.52
CA THR A 25 4.00 2.05 4.63
C THR A 25 3.21 1.43 5.78
N VAL A 26 3.46 1.90 7.00
CA VAL A 26 2.61 1.62 8.15
C VAL A 26 1.80 2.88 8.46
N ALA A 27 0.48 2.80 8.31
CA ALA A 27 -0.43 3.90 8.59
C ALA A 27 -1.11 3.73 9.95
N PRO A 28 -1.38 4.83 10.68
CA PRO A 28 -2.09 4.76 11.95
C PRO A 28 -3.59 4.48 11.77
N THR A 29 -4.14 4.69 10.58
CA THR A 29 -5.56 4.44 10.30
C THR A 29 -5.75 3.74 8.95
N ARG A 30 -6.85 3.00 8.82
CA ARG A 30 -7.25 2.32 7.57
C ARG A 30 -7.41 3.31 6.42
N CYS A 31 -7.98 4.49 6.67
CA CYS A 31 -8.18 5.51 5.65
C CYS A 31 -6.85 6.02 5.09
N LEU A 32 -5.83 6.19 5.94
CA LEU A 32 -4.51 6.61 5.50
C LEU A 32 -3.77 5.51 4.73
N ALA A 33 -3.91 4.25 5.14
CA ALA A 33 -3.39 3.11 4.37
C ALA A 33 -4.01 3.04 2.96
N LEU A 34 -5.34 3.13 2.86
CA LEU A 34 -6.03 3.11 1.58
C LEU A 34 -5.71 4.35 0.72
N ARG A 35 -5.58 5.53 1.34
CA ARG A 35 -5.13 6.74 0.64
C ARG A 35 -3.73 6.56 0.05
N TRP A 36 -2.83 5.93 0.80
CA TRP A 36 -1.49 5.63 0.30
C TRP A 36 -1.53 4.62 -0.86
N LEU A 37 -2.31 3.54 -0.75
CA LEU A 37 -2.49 2.58 -1.84
C LEU A 37 -3.08 3.22 -3.09
N ARG A 38 -4.06 4.12 -2.95
CA ARG A 38 -4.61 4.92 -4.06
C ARG A 38 -3.54 5.75 -4.75
N GLY A 39 -2.68 6.42 -3.98
CA GLY A 39 -1.53 7.13 -4.52
C GLY A 39 -0.57 6.22 -5.29
N GLN A 40 -0.27 5.03 -4.76
CA GLN A 40 0.58 4.05 -5.45
C GLN A 40 -0.06 3.49 -6.72
N ALA A 41 -1.36 3.23 -6.72
CA ALA A 41 -2.09 2.77 -7.90
C ALA A 41 -1.98 3.78 -9.05
N VAL A 42 -2.21 5.06 -8.76
CA VAL A 42 -2.04 6.15 -9.74
C VAL A 42 -0.60 6.28 -10.19
N ARG A 43 0.36 6.26 -9.26
CA ARG A 43 1.80 6.34 -9.60
C ARG A 43 2.23 5.21 -10.55
N ILE A 44 1.78 3.98 -10.29
CA ILE A 44 2.12 2.83 -11.14
C ILE A 44 1.43 2.97 -12.50
N ALA A 45 0.13 3.26 -12.53
CA ALA A 45 -0.60 3.43 -13.78
C ALA A 45 0.02 4.53 -14.68
N ASP A 46 0.41 5.66 -14.07
CA ASP A 46 1.05 6.77 -14.79
C ASP A 46 2.45 6.46 -15.30
N GLY A 47 3.17 5.56 -14.61
CA GLY A 47 4.48 5.09 -15.05
C GLY A 47 4.41 4.04 -16.17
N LEU A 48 3.36 3.21 -16.17
CA LEU A 48 3.16 2.15 -17.16
C LEU A 48 2.53 2.66 -18.45
N ASP A 49 1.56 3.57 -18.33
CA ASP A 49 0.83 4.15 -19.47
C ASP A 49 0.84 5.68 -19.33
N PRO A 50 1.98 6.32 -19.60
CA PRO A 50 2.08 7.77 -19.60
C PRO A 50 1.30 8.37 -20.78
N GLY A 51 0.51 9.42 -20.51
CA GLY A 51 -0.09 10.22 -21.58
C GLY A 51 0.96 10.84 -22.52
N PRO A 52 0.59 11.19 -23.76
CA PRO A 52 1.53 11.67 -24.78
C PRO A 52 2.27 12.96 -24.38
N ASP A 53 1.66 13.78 -23.53
CA ASP A 53 2.17 15.11 -23.14
C ASP A 53 2.96 15.11 -21.81
N ARG A 54 3.59 13.98 -21.43
CA ARG A 54 4.38 13.93 -20.19
C ARG A 54 5.69 14.70 -20.34
N ALA A 55 5.95 15.63 -19.40
CA ALA A 55 7.11 16.52 -19.41
C ALA A 55 8.49 15.83 -19.42
N TRP A 56 8.58 14.56 -19.01
CA TRP A 56 9.83 13.79 -19.06
C TRP A 56 10.09 13.15 -20.43
N ALA A 57 9.06 13.04 -21.28
CA ALA A 57 9.14 12.45 -22.60
C ALA A 57 9.32 13.56 -23.66
N PRO A 58 10.28 13.44 -24.57
CA PRO A 58 10.39 14.34 -25.71
C PRO A 58 9.10 14.33 -26.57
N PRO A 59 8.75 15.45 -27.24
CA PRO A 59 7.62 15.47 -28.17
C PRO A 59 7.73 14.36 -29.23
N GLY A 60 6.63 13.62 -29.45
CA GLY A 60 6.59 12.51 -30.40
C GLY A 60 7.26 11.22 -29.93
N ALA A 61 7.72 11.14 -28.67
CA ALA A 61 8.24 9.89 -28.10
C ALA A 61 7.12 8.91 -27.68
N LEU A 62 5.93 9.42 -27.40
CA LEU A 62 4.76 8.65 -26.96
C LEU A 62 3.63 8.78 -27.99
N TRP A 63 3.04 7.64 -28.34
CA TRP A 63 1.94 7.57 -29.31
C TRP A 63 0.79 6.76 -28.71
N PRO A 64 -0.47 7.23 -28.85
CA PRO A 64 -1.62 6.44 -28.45
C PRO A 64 -1.67 5.13 -29.23
N THR A 65 -1.77 4.02 -28.51
CA THR A 65 -1.92 2.69 -29.09
C THR A 65 -3.27 2.10 -28.67
N PRO A 66 -4.06 1.53 -29.60
CA PRO A 66 -5.24 0.78 -29.22
C PRO A 66 -4.82 -0.42 -28.37
N HIS A 67 -5.42 -0.58 -27.20
CA HIS A 67 -5.17 -1.75 -26.37
C HIS A 67 -6.27 -2.80 -26.56
N SER A 68 -5.90 -4.00 -27.00
CA SER A 68 -6.80 -5.15 -27.05
C SER A 68 -6.42 -6.13 -25.94
N GLY A 69 -7.05 -6.03 -24.77
CA GLY A 69 -6.85 -6.98 -23.68
C GLY A 69 -7.04 -6.40 -22.29
N ALA A 70 -6.69 -7.20 -21.27
CA ALA A 70 -6.62 -6.71 -19.91
C ALA A 70 -5.55 -5.62 -19.80
N ASP A 71 -5.90 -4.50 -19.19
CA ASP A 71 -5.04 -3.32 -19.06
C ASP A 71 -4.82 -3.00 -17.58
N ALA A 72 -3.61 -3.25 -17.07
CA ALA A 72 -3.32 -3.03 -15.66
C ALA A 72 -3.38 -1.54 -15.29
N PRO A 73 -2.80 -0.59 -16.06
CA PRO A 73 -3.03 0.84 -15.87
C PRO A 73 -4.51 1.23 -15.71
N THR A 74 -5.39 0.82 -16.62
CA THR A 74 -6.83 1.15 -16.52
C THR A 74 -7.48 0.53 -15.28
N GLN A 75 -7.17 -0.73 -14.95
CA GLN A 75 -7.66 -1.37 -13.73
C GLN A 75 -7.23 -0.62 -12.46
N LEU A 76 -5.96 -0.19 -12.40
CA LEU A 76 -5.42 0.58 -11.28
C LEU A 76 -6.10 1.95 -11.14
N ARG A 77 -6.30 2.68 -12.26
CA ARG A 77 -7.02 3.97 -12.27
C ARG A 77 -8.48 3.78 -11.86
N SER A 78 -9.14 2.74 -12.37
CA SER A 78 -10.52 2.40 -12.02
C SER A 78 -10.65 2.12 -10.51
N TRP A 79 -9.76 1.29 -9.95
CA TRP A 79 -9.74 1.03 -8.52
C TRP A 79 -9.48 2.29 -7.69
N ALA A 80 -8.54 3.13 -8.11
CA ALA A 80 -8.21 4.39 -7.43
C ALA A 80 -9.37 5.39 -7.42
N GLY A 81 -10.16 5.42 -8.49
CA GLY A 81 -11.34 6.30 -8.65
C GLY A 81 -12.64 5.76 -8.07
N ASN A 82 -12.75 4.45 -7.83
CA ASN A 82 -14.00 3.82 -7.39
C ASN A 82 -14.19 3.90 -5.87
N LEU A 83 -14.99 4.87 -5.42
CA LEU A 83 -15.28 5.08 -4.00
C LEU A 83 -15.94 3.85 -3.33
N GLY A 84 -16.80 3.13 -4.04
CA GLY A 84 -17.46 1.93 -3.50
C GLY A 84 -16.47 0.80 -3.17
N LEU A 85 -15.46 0.59 -4.02
CA LEU A 85 -14.37 -0.35 -3.73
C LEU A 85 -13.51 0.11 -2.55
N GLN A 86 -13.28 1.42 -2.39
CA GLN A 86 -12.55 1.97 -1.25
C GLN A 86 -13.32 1.79 0.06
N GLU A 87 -14.63 2.00 0.06
CA GLU A 87 -15.48 1.75 1.22
C GLU A 87 -15.50 0.28 1.61
N ALA A 88 -15.65 -0.62 0.63
CA ALA A 88 -15.63 -2.06 0.87
C ALA A 88 -14.27 -2.51 1.46
N ALA A 89 -13.16 -1.98 0.92
CA ALA A 89 -11.82 -2.23 1.47
C ALA A 89 -11.68 -1.72 2.91
N SER A 90 -12.20 -0.52 3.19
CA SER A 90 -12.19 0.08 4.53
C SER A 90 -12.97 -0.74 5.54
N ARG A 91 -14.16 -1.24 5.18
CA ARG A 91 -14.97 -2.11 6.04
C ARG A 91 -14.23 -3.41 6.35
N ARG A 92 -13.67 -4.06 5.33
CA ARG A 92 -12.88 -5.29 5.51
C ARG A 92 -11.70 -5.11 6.47
N LEU A 93 -10.97 -4.00 6.35
CA LEU A 93 -9.87 -3.64 7.27
C LEU A 93 -10.37 -3.30 8.68
N ALA A 94 -11.58 -2.76 8.83
CA ALA A 94 -12.20 -2.51 10.12
C ALA A 94 -12.57 -3.82 10.83
N ASP A 95 -12.98 -4.83 10.07
CA ASP A 95 -13.30 -6.18 10.56
C ASP A 95 -12.05 -7.01 10.89
N GLY A 96 -10.85 -6.41 10.88
CA GLY A 96 -9.60 -7.10 11.15
C GLY A 96 -9.06 -7.93 9.97
N MET A 97 -9.74 -7.90 8.82
CA MET A 97 -9.41 -8.75 7.67
C MET A 97 -8.49 -8.03 6.67
N PRO A 98 -7.51 -8.73 6.07
CA PRO A 98 -6.68 -8.14 5.04
C PRO A 98 -7.47 -7.87 3.76
N TYR A 99 -7.05 -6.86 3.02
CA TYR A 99 -7.56 -6.48 1.72
C TYR A 99 -6.48 -6.61 0.65
N GLY A 100 -6.85 -7.10 -0.54
CA GLY A 100 -5.97 -7.20 -1.69
C GLY A 100 -6.69 -6.86 -2.98
N PHE A 101 -6.03 -6.11 -3.85
CA PHE A 101 -6.46 -5.85 -5.22
C PHE A 101 -5.33 -6.24 -6.17
N LEU A 102 -5.67 -6.89 -7.29
CA LEU A 102 -4.72 -7.35 -8.30
C LEU A 102 -5.13 -6.77 -9.66
N ALA A 103 -4.25 -5.99 -10.25
CA ALA A 103 -4.32 -5.60 -11.65
C ALA A 103 -3.34 -6.45 -12.46
N ARG A 104 -3.70 -6.81 -13.68
CA ARG A 104 -2.84 -7.59 -14.57
C ARG A 104 -3.10 -7.27 -16.04
N ASP A 105 -2.07 -7.43 -16.84
CA ASP A 105 -2.11 -7.35 -18.30
C ASP A 105 -1.23 -8.44 -18.90
N ALA A 106 -0.90 -8.32 -20.19
CA ALA A 106 -0.02 -9.27 -20.88
C ALA A 106 1.44 -9.22 -20.40
N SER A 107 1.89 -8.10 -19.82
CA SER A 107 3.26 -7.90 -19.36
C SER A 107 3.50 -8.43 -17.94
N GLY A 108 2.47 -8.39 -17.08
CA GLY A 108 2.60 -8.82 -15.71
C GLY A 108 1.42 -8.47 -14.83
N TRP A 109 1.69 -8.35 -13.53
CA TRP A 109 0.69 -8.09 -12.50
C TRP A 109 1.19 -7.13 -11.43
N TYR A 110 0.25 -6.44 -10.79
CA TYR A 110 0.48 -5.46 -9.73
C TYR A 110 -0.53 -5.69 -8.62
N ARG A 111 -0.03 -5.89 -7.39
CA ARG A 111 -0.85 -6.17 -6.21
C ARG A 111 -0.77 -5.02 -5.22
N LEU A 112 -1.93 -4.47 -4.88
CA LEU A 112 -2.12 -3.54 -3.77
C LEU A 112 -2.63 -4.35 -2.58
N TYR A 113 -1.92 -4.31 -1.45
CA TYR A 113 -2.26 -5.12 -0.28
C TYR A 113 -2.25 -4.28 0.98
N ALA A 114 -3.24 -4.49 1.86
CA ALA A 114 -3.26 -3.91 3.18
C ALA A 114 -3.74 -4.92 4.22
N ARG A 115 -3.13 -4.88 5.40
CA ARG A 115 -3.57 -5.68 6.55
C ARG A 115 -3.44 -4.92 7.87
N PRO A 116 -4.32 -5.18 8.84
CA PRO A 116 -4.13 -4.74 10.22
C PRO A 116 -2.89 -5.42 10.82
N VAL A 117 -2.15 -4.67 11.63
CA VAL A 117 -0.99 -5.14 12.39
C VAL A 117 -1.08 -4.64 13.82
N HIS A 118 -0.80 -5.52 14.78
CA HIS A 118 -0.70 -5.14 16.18
C HIS A 118 0.73 -4.72 16.46
N ILE A 119 0.94 -3.47 16.87
CA ILE A 119 2.25 -3.02 17.33
C ILE A 119 2.26 -3.19 18.85
N PRO A 120 3.17 -4.02 19.40
CA PRO A 120 3.31 -4.13 20.84
C PRO A 120 3.64 -2.76 21.42
N SER A 121 2.93 -2.35 22.46
CA SER A 121 3.38 -1.21 23.27
C SER A 121 4.73 -1.58 23.89
N ALA A 122 5.68 -0.66 23.89
CA ALA A 122 6.97 -0.87 24.55
C ALA A 122 6.73 -1.34 25.99
N PRO A 123 7.47 -2.37 26.46
CA PRO A 123 7.37 -2.76 27.86
C PRO A 123 7.72 -1.54 28.74
N PRO A 124 7.05 -1.37 29.89
CA PRO A 124 7.45 -0.33 30.84
C PRO A 124 8.95 -0.51 31.17
N PRO A 125 9.70 0.59 31.32
CA PRO A 125 11.09 0.49 31.73
C PRO A 125 11.18 -0.33 33.03
N PRO A 126 12.22 -1.16 33.20
CA PRO A 126 12.41 -1.89 34.45
C PRO A 126 12.41 -0.88 35.61
N GLU A 127 11.59 -1.13 36.63
CA GLU A 127 11.61 -0.34 37.85
C GLU A 127 13.04 -0.36 38.41
N GLU A 128 13.73 0.78 38.37
CA GLU A 128 15.03 0.89 39.04
C GLU A 128 14.81 0.59 40.53
N PRO A 129 15.57 -0.34 41.12
CA PRO A 129 15.46 -0.61 42.55
C PRO A 129 15.69 0.69 43.30
N HIS A 130 14.67 1.11 44.04
CA HIS A 130 14.66 2.30 44.87
C HIS A 130 15.96 2.33 45.71
N ARG A 131 16.83 3.31 45.45
CA ARG A 131 18.16 3.52 46.07
C ARG A 131 18.07 3.85 47.58
N ALA A 132 17.02 3.46 48.28
CA ALA A 132 16.85 3.72 49.70
C ALA A 132 17.65 2.77 50.61
N ASP A 133 18.21 1.67 50.08
CA ASP A 133 18.84 0.64 50.92
C ASP A 133 20.37 0.77 51.05
N ARG A 134 20.98 1.84 50.50
CA ARG A 134 22.44 2.05 50.55
C ARG A 134 22.95 2.89 51.73
N ALA A 135 22.08 3.38 52.60
CA ALA A 135 22.45 4.28 53.69
C ALA A 135 22.26 3.69 55.12
N ARG A 136 22.13 2.36 55.26
CA ARG A 136 22.09 1.69 56.56
C ARG A 136 23.07 0.51 56.62
N ARG A 137 24.37 0.80 56.65
CA ARG A 137 25.40 -0.10 57.19
C ARG A 137 26.48 0.71 57.88
#